data_AF-A0AAU9LGG2-F1
#
_entry.id   AF-A0AAU9LGG2-F1
#
_cell.length_a   1.000
_cell.length_b   1.000
_cell.length_c   1.000
_cell.angle_alpha   90.00
_cell.angle_beta   90.00
_cell.angle_gamma   90.00
#
_symmetry.space_group_name_H-M   'P 1'
#
loop_
_entity.id
_entity.type
_entity.pdbx_description
1 polymer ?
#
loop_
_entity_poly.entity_id
_entity_poly.type
_entity_poly.pdbx_seq_one_letter_code
_entity_poly.pdbx_strand_id
1 'polypeptide(L)'
;MVTAFPRKTKTSLCALVACCLQPSHTPEPSDEARCMVQEQSKHRYYQDPIDALLRPATIPYYQNPPRWVKDDHIKACVKCNVEFDLIKRKHHCRCCGLIFCGHCSANFDRVVKFSFMDPVRLCNNCASMTKNENVFYEKFLPLLESGDMFSKYGMLRKRQVYLKYVRAKNIFQYQKFDPENGTCEGDIKALSLDGITDVREVDVAHDNADVGIIVAVGPQEHRFDATTGIKRQLWIEALIGARQLRELVLAKEREERLKQVEKENNEICKLSENLQLMEERRLTFQEDRMRHRAAKREQLRAKYHLASAVA
;
A
#
# COMPACT_ATOMS: atom_id res chain seq x y z
N MET A 1 -79.56 -9.23 12.96
CA MET A 1 -79.58 -8.21 11.88
C MET A 1 -78.39 -8.54 10.97
N VAL A 2 -78.48 -9.02 9.71
CA VAL A 2 -79.55 -8.99 8.69
C VAL A 2 -79.97 -7.54 8.39
N THR A 3 -79.92 -6.95 7.20
CA THR A 3 -79.93 -7.38 5.75
C THR A 3 -78.66 -6.95 4.96
N ALA A 4 -78.38 -7.28 3.68
CA ALA A 4 -78.75 -8.36 2.74
C ALA A 4 -77.86 -8.29 1.43
N PHE A 5 -78.22 -9.03 0.38
CA PHE A 5 -77.71 -9.00 -1.03
C PHE A 5 -78.71 -8.26 -1.97
N PRO A 6 -78.45 -7.87 -3.25
CA PRO A 6 -77.80 -8.60 -4.38
C PRO A 6 -76.69 -7.80 -5.13
N ARG A 7 -75.91 -8.25 -6.14
CA ARG A 7 -75.88 -9.36 -7.15
C ARG A 7 -76.43 -9.09 -8.59
N LYS A 8 -75.48 -8.84 -9.51
CA LYS A 8 -75.35 -9.34 -10.92
C LYS A 8 -76.16 -8.76 -12.12
N THR A 9 -75.40 -8.24 -13.10
CA THR A 9 -75.29 -8.66 -14.54
C THR A 9 -73.79 -8.66 -14.91
N LYS A 10 -73.19 -9.17 -16.01
CA LYS A 10 -73.55 -9.92 -17.26
C LYS A 10 -74.13 -9.18 -18.50
N THR A 11 -73.24 -8.73 -19.41
CA THR A 11 -73.15 -9.01 -20.89
C THR A 11 -72.00 -8.18 -21.54
N SER A 12 -71.63 -8.31 -22.83
CA SER A 12 -71.09 -9.48 -23.56
C SER A 12 -70.58 -9.09 -24.98
N LEU A 13 -69.51 -9.75 -25.45
CA LEU A 13 -69.13 -10.05 -26.86
C LEU A 13 -68.76 -8.94 -27.88
N CYS A 14 -67.77 -9.31 -28.73
CA CYS A 14 -67.59 -8.95 -30.16
C CYS A 14 -67.18 -7.50 -30.58
N ALA A 15 -66.45 -7.28 -31.68
CA ALA A 15 -65.85 -8.20 -32.66
C ALA A 15 -64.53 -7.68 -33.28
N LEU A 16 -63.83 -8.58 -33.98
CA LEU A 16 -62.62 -8.39 -34.80
C LEU A 16 -62.89 -7.63 -36.11
N VAL A 17 -61.91 -6.84 -36.58
CA VAL A 17 -61.48 -6.74 -38.00
C VAL A 17 -59.94 -6.51 -37.99
N ALA A 18 -59.22 -6.94 -39.04
CA ALA A 18 -57.75 -6.87 -39.10
C ALA A 18 -57.23 -6.46 -40.51
N CYS A 19 -55.99 -5.96 -40.53
CA CYS A 19 -55.05 -5.85 -41.66
C CYS A 19 -55.42 -5.00 -42.91
N CYS A 20 -54.51 -4.11 -43.33
CA CYS A 20 -53.60 -4.37 -44.48
C CYS A 20 -52.73 -3.15 -44.89
N LEU A 21 -51.41 -3.38 -45.07
CA LEU A 21 -50.45 -2.73 -46.02
C LEU A 21 -50.19 -1.20 -45.93
N GLN A 22 -49.02 -0.60 -46.25
CA GLN A 22 -47.60 -1.00 -46.35
C GLN A 22 -46.69 0.30 -46.25
N PRO A 23 -45.33 0.24 -46.22
CA PRO A 23 -44.47 1.33 -45.67
C PRO A 23 -43.54 2.09 -46.66
N SER A 24 -42.98 3.24 -46.22
CA SER A 24 -41.62 3.71 -46.61
C SER A 24 -41.02 4.89 -45.77
N HIS A 25 -39.81 4.68 -45.23
CA HIS A 25 -38.65 5.60 -45.09
C HIS A 25 -38.74 7.05 -44.53
N THR A 26 -38.13 7.24 -43.34
CA THR A 26 -37.07 8.22 -42.92
C THR A 26 -37.14 9.71 -43.34
N PRO A 27 -36.90 10.66 -42.40
CA PRO A 27 -35.52 11.00 -41.98
C PRO A 27 -35.29 11.19 -40.46
N GLU A 28 -34.04 11.51 -40.09
CA GLU A 28 -33.53 11.55 -38.70
C GLU A 28 -33.88 12.83 -37.90
N PRO A 29 -33.99 12.74 -36.56
CA PRO A 29 -34.02 13.89 -35.65
C PRO A 29 -32.64 14.20 -35.02
N SER A 30 -32.28 15.48 -34.92
CA SER A 30 -30.94 15.97 -34.52
C SER A 30 -30.68 16.12 -33.00
N ASP A 31 -29.40 16.15 -32.64
CA ASP A 31 -28.77 16.05 -31.29
C ASP A 31 -29.16 17.03 -30.15
N GLU A 32 -30.24 17.80 -30.23
CA GLU A 32 -30.52 18.91 -29.28
C GLU A 32 -31.64 18.67 -28.24
N ALA A 33 -31.79 17.44 -27.72
CA ALA A 33 -32.96 17.11 -26.87
C ALA A 33 -32.75 16.16 -25.66
N ARG A 34 -31.64 16.22 -24.91
CA ARG A 34 -31.60 15.62 -23.54
C ARG A 34 -30.53 16.12 -22.55
N CYS A 35 -30.50 17.42 -22.26
CA CYS A 35 -29.87 17.91 -21.02
C CYS A 35 -30.78 17.64 -19.79
N MET A 36 -30.17 17.43 -18.62
CA MET A 36 -30.80 17.35 -17.28
C MET A 36 -31.90 16.29 -17.03
N VAL A 37 -31.50 15.09 -16.58
CA VAL A 37 -31.98 14.49 -15.32
C VAL A 37 -30.87 13.62 -14.69
N GLN A 38 -30.92 13.44 -13.37
CA GLN A 38 -30.17 12.47 -12.55
C GLN A 38 -28.74 12.84 -12.11
N GLU A 39 -28.69 13.73 -11.13
CA GLU A 39 -27.69 13.64 -10.07
C GLU A 39 -27.73 12.26 -9.40
N GLN A 40 -26.59 11.55 -9.39
CA GLN A 40 -26.22 10.64 -8.31
C GLN A 40 -24.72 10.33 -8.43
N SER A 41 -23.90 10.96 -7.58
CA SER A 41 -22.44 10.87 -7.63
C SER A 41 -21.93 9.47 -7.28
N LYS A 42 -21.89 8.57 -8.26
CA LYS A 42 -21.21 7.28 -8.18
C LYS A 42 -19.71 7.49 -8.40
N HIS A 43 -19.06 8.07 -7.39
CA HIS A 43 -17.62 8.30 -7.39
C HIS A 43 -16.85 6.96 -7.28
N ARG A 44 -16.83 6.20 -8.39
CA ARG A 44 -16.05 4.98 -8.54
C ARG A 44 -14.59 5.31 -8.30
N TYR A 45 -14.03 4.84 -7.19
CA TYR A 45 -12.62 4.98 -6.87
C TYR A 45 -11.80 4.00 -7.73
N TYR A 46 -11.65 4.34 -9.00
CA TYR A 46 -10.73 3.68 -9.93
C TYR A 46 -9.32 4.10 -9.52
N GLN A 47 -8.59 3.20 -8.86
CA GLN A 47 -7.18 3.45 -8.53
C GLN A 47 -6.35 3.13 -9.76
N ASP A 48 -5.87 4.17 -10.44
CA ASP A 48 -5.05 4.03 -11.63
C ASP A 48 -3.68 3.42 -11.26
N PRO A 49 -3.16 2.38 -11.95
CA PRO A 49 -1.91 1.72 -11.54
C PRO A 49 -0.67 2.63 -11.51
N ILE A 50 -0.72 3.78 -12.19
CA ILE A 50 0.40 4.73 -12.30
C ILE A 50 0.65 5.49 -10.99
N ASP A 51 -0.37 5.74 -10.17
CA ASP A 51 -0.25 6.39 -8.84
C ASP A 51 0.61 5.58 -7.85
N ALA A 52 0.80 4.28 -8.11
CA ALA A 52 1.70 3.44 -7.31
C ALA A 52 3.19 3.78 -7.55
N LEU A 53 3.54 4.30 -8.74
CA LEU A 53 4.92 4.58 -9.16
C LEU A 53 5.33 6.05 -8.91
N LEU A 54 4.36 6.95 -8.74
CA LEU A 54 4.58 8.38 -8.50
C LEU A 54 4.32 8.82 -7.06
N ARG A 55 4.31 7.89 -6.09
CA ARG A 55 4.24 8.26 -4.67
C ARG A 55 5.49 9.08 -4.29
N PRO A 56 5.36 10.34 -3.86
CA PRO A 56 6.51 11.09 -3.36
C PRO A 56 7.05 10.45 -2.08
N ALA A 57 8.33 10.67 -1.77
CA ALA A 57 8.97 10.20 -0.54
C ALA A 57 8.50 10.95 0.74
N THR A 58 7.26 11.45 0.73
CA THR A 58 6.56 12.00 1.90
C THR A 58 6.24 10.87 2.86
N ILE A 59 6.72 10.93 4.10
CA ILE A 59 6.03 10.21 5.18
C ILE A 59 4.73 11.00 5.44
N PRO A 60 3.53 10.40 5.32
CA PRO A 60 2.28 11.12 5.55
C PRO A 60 2.17 11.66 6.98
N TYR A 61 1.20 12.56 7.23
CA TYR A 61 0.91 13.03 8.58
C TYR A 61 0.55 11.86 9.51
N TYR A 62 -0.25 10.92 8.99
CA TYR A 62 -0.59 9.63 9.57
C TYR A 62 -0.66 8.55 8.48
N GLN A 63 -0.24 7.33 8.81
CA GLN A 63 -0.42 6.17 7.94
C GLN A 63 -1.88 5.69 8.00
N ASN A 64 -2.35 5.02 6.96
CA ASN A 64 -3.65 4.34 7.00
C ASN A 64 -3.58 3.09 7.89
N PRO A 65 -4.56 2.86 8.80
CA PRO A 65 -4.61 1.63 9.59
C PRO A 65 -4.85 0.40 8.69
N PRO A 66 -4.38 -0.79 9.10
CA PRO A 66 -4.54 -2.01 8.31
C PRO A 66 -6.01 -2.43 8.22
N ARG A 67 -6.40 -2.95 7.04
CA ARG A 67 -7.68 -3.66 6.90
C ARG A 67 -7.68 -4.89 7.80
N TRP A 68 -8.77 -5.10 8.54
CA TRP A 68 -8.91 -6.26 9.39
C TRP A 68 -9.14 -7.53 8.55
N VAL A 69 -8.56 -8.64 8.98
CA VAL A 69 -8.81 -9.95 8.37
C VAL A 69 -10.24 -10.40 8.69
N LYS A 70 -10.95 -10.96 7.71
CA LYS A 70 -12.29 -11.52 7.90
C LYS A 70 -12.24 -12.75 8.81
N ASP A 71 -13.17 -12.82 9.75
CA ASP A 71 -13.27 -13.91 10.72
C ASP A 71 -13.52 -15.28 10.08
N ASP A 72 -14.21 -15.33 8.93
CA ASP A 72 -14.75 -16.52 8.26
C ASP A 72 -13.71 -17.65 8.06
N HIS A 73 -12.47 -17.28 7.75
CA HIS A 73 -11.41 -18.24 7.43
C HIS A 73 -10.45 -18.52 8.61
N ILE A 74 -10.52 -17.75 9.69
CA ILE A 74 -9.58 -17.86 10.81
C ILE A 74 -10.18 -18.71 11.94
N LYS A 75 -9.69 -19.95 12.06
CA LYS A 75 -10.15 -20.92 13.07
C LYS A 75 -9.41 -20.81 14.43
N ALA A 76 -8.19 -20.28 14.45
CA ALA A 76 -7.34 -20.24 15.63
C ALA A 76 -6.58 -18.92 15.80
N CYS A 77 -6.13 -18.64 17.03
CA CYS A 77 -5.37 -17.43 17.37
C CYS A 77 -4.00 -17.41 16.67
N VAL A 78 -3.73 -16.34 15.91
CA VAL A 78 -2.50 -16.17 15.10
C VAL A 78 -1.19 -16.27 15.90
N LYS A 79 -1.18 -16.05 17.22
CA LYS A 79 0.04 -16.14 18.05
C LYS A 79 0.22 -17.46 18.83
N CYS A 80 -0.86 -18.15 19.19
CA CYS A 80 -0.78 -19.34 20.06
C CYS A 80 -1.57 -20.55 19.57
N ASN A 81 -2.15 -20.49 18.37
CA ASN A 81 -2.88 -21.56 17.70
C ASN A 81 -4.05 -22.17 18.48
N VAL A 82 -4.50 -21.56 19.59
CA VAL A 82 -5.71 -21.99 20.29
C VAL A 82 -6.93 -21.74 19.40
N GLU A 83 -7.76 -22.77 19.23
CA GLU A 83 -8.97 -22.68 18.41
C GLU A 83 -10.03 -21.76 19.06
N PHE A 84 -10.79 -21.06 18.22
CA PHE A 84 -11.90 -20.21 18.61
C PHE A 84 -13.21 -21.01 18.68
N ASP A 85 -14.03 -20.71 19.67
CA ASP A 85 -15.33 -21.37 19.90
C ASP A 85 -16.33 -20.37 20.52
N LEU A 86 -17.46 -20.87 21.05
CA LEU A 86 -18.50 -20.03 21.66
C LEU A 86 -18.04 -19.30 22.94
N ILE A 87 -16.96 -19.75 23.57
CA ILE A 87 -16.34 -19.15 24.77
C ILE A 87 -15.08 -18.36 24.36
N LYS A 88 -14.18 -18.98 23.59
CA LYS A 88 -12.94 -18.37 23.07
C LYS A 88 -13.25 -17.49 21.86
N ARG A 89 -13.62 -16.23 22.11
CA ARG A 89 -13.94 -15.23 21.09
C ARG A 89 -12.71 -14.68 20.34
N LYS A 90 -12.96 -14.20 19.12
CA LYS A 90 -12.01 -13.57 18.19
C LYS A 90 -11.85 -12.07 18.51
N HIS A 91 -10.63 -11.55 18.41
CA HIS A 91 -10.35 -10.12 18.53
C HIS A 91 -9.27 -9.65 17.55
N HIS A 92 -9.54 -8.60 16.77
CA HIS A 92 -8.56 -7.99 15.88
C HIS A 92 -7.61 -7.06 16.64
N CYS A 93 -6.30 -7.16 16.39
CA CYS A 93 -5.33 -6.13 16.77
C CYS A 93 -5.51 -4.90 15.88
N ARG A 94 -5.72 -3.71 16.46
CA ARG A 94 -5.93 -2.48 15.67
C ARG A 94 -4.67 -2.00 14.92
N CYS A 95 -3.47 -2.42 15.36
CA CYS A 95 -2.22 -2.07 14.69
C CYS A 95 -1.80 -3.03 13.55
N CYS A 96 -2.31 -4.27 13.48
CA CYS A 96 -1.94 -5.22 12.40
C CYS A 96 -3.12 -5.91 11.69
N GLY A 97 -4.37 -5.71 12.13
CA GLY A 97 -5.57 -6.29 11.50
C GLY A 97 -5.77 -7.79 11.70
N LEU A 98 -4.77 -8.51 12.23
CA LEU A 98 -4.81 -9.95 12.48
C LEU A 98 -5.64 -10.32 13.73
N ILE A 99 -6.12 -11.56 13.79
CA ILE A 99 -7.06 -12.06 14.81
C ILE A 99 -6.35 -12.88 15.89
N PHE A 100 -6.68 -12.58 17.15
CA PHE A 100 -6.10 -13.17 18.35
C PHE A 100 -7.18 -13.56 19.37
N CYS A 101 -6.83 -14.40 20.34
CA CYS A 101 -7.64 -14.61 21.55
C CYS A 101 -7.41 -13.47 22.56
N GLY A 102 -8.25 -13.40 23.60
CA GLY A 102 -8.19 -12.36 24.64
C GLY A 102 -6.81 -12.21 25.29
N HIS A 103 -6.14 -13.32 25.62
CA HIS A 103 -4.82 -13.31 26.25
C HIS A 103 -3.70 -12.78 25.33
N CYS A 104 -3.69 -13.18 24.05
CA CYS A 104 -2.70 -12.69 23.07
C CYS A 104 -2.99 -11.26 22.58
N SER A 105 -4.10 -10.66 23.00
CA SER A 105 -4.51 -9.29 22.69
C SER A 105 -5.05 -8.54 23.91
N ALA A 106 -4.46 -8.79 25.08
CA ALA A 106 -4.89 -8.21 26.36
C ALA A 106 -4.50 -6.73 26.52
N ASN A 107 -3.59 -6.23 25.67
CA ASN A 107 -3.04 -4.88 25.75
C ASN A 107 -3.95 -3.85 25.04
N PHE A 108 -3.98 -2.63 25.59
CA PHE A 108 -4.62 -1.47 25.00
C PHE A 108 -3.64 -0.29 25.06
N ASP A 109 -3.44 0.41 23.95
CA ASP A 109 -2.52 1.56 23.86
C ASP A 109 -2.96 2.47 22.70
N ARG A 110 -2.49 3.72 22.67
CA ARG A 110 -2.64 4.61 21.51
C ARG A 110 -1.87 4.02 20.32
N VAL A 111 -2.27 4.33 19.09
CA VAL A 111 -1.45 4.07 17.89
C VAL A 111 -1.35 5.36 17.09
N VAL A 112 -0.46 6.24 17.53
CA VAL A 112 -0.40 7.63 17.04
C VAL A 112 -0.17 7.68 15.53
N LYS A 113 0.66 6.78 14.98
CA LYS A 113 0.90 6.67 13.53
C LYS A 113 -0.36 6.38 12.68
N PHE A 114 -1.46 5.94 13.29
CA PHE A 114 -2.75 5.68 12.65
C PHE A 114 -3.87 6.61 13.15
N SER A 115 -3.53 7.74 13.79
CA SER A 115 -4.48 8.66 14.45
C SER A 115 -5.33 8.06 15.58
N PHE A 116 -4.99 6.87 16.10
CA PHE A 116 -5.71 6.26 17.22
C PHE A 116 -5.21 6.88 18.54
N MET A 117 -5.79 8.04 18.87
CA MET A 117 -5.45 8.82 20.07
C MET A 117 -6.11 8.27 21.34
N ASP A 118 -7.15 7.45 21.22
CA ASP A 118 -7.71 6.65 22.30
C ASP A 118 -7.04 5.27 22.39
N PRO A 119 -6.95 4.63 23.58
CA PRO A 119 -6.37 3.30 23.72
C PRO A 119 -7.16 2.21 22.96
N VAL A 120 -6.55 1.64 21.93
CA VAL A 120 -7.14 0.57 21.10
C VAL A 120 -6.53 -0.79 21.42
N ARG A 121 -7.29 -1.88 21.25
CA ARG A 121 -6.81 -3.24 21.51
C ARG A 121 -5.65 -3.63 20.58
N LEU A 122 -4.53 -4.05 21.17
CA LEU A 122 -3.32 -4.51 20.48
C LEU A 122 -2.98 -5.95 20.83
N CYS A 123 -2.40 -6.69 19.88
CA CYS A 123 -1.70 -7.93 20.21
C CYS A 123 -0.38 -7.64 20.92
N ASN A 124 0.11 -8.59 21.70
CA ASN A 124 1.25 -8.38 22.59
C ASN A 124 2.53 -7.93 21.86
N ASN A 125 2.72 -8.33 20.58
CA ASN A 125 3.81 -7.83 19.73
C ASN A 125 3.64 -6.35 19.36
N CYS A 126 2.47 -5.97 18.84
CA CYS A 126 2.19 -4.58 18.49
C CYS A 126 2.24 -3.67 19.73
N ALA A 127 1.74 -4.12 20.89
CA ALA A 127 1.82 -3.37 22.13
C ALA A 127 3.26 -3.08 22.59
N SER A 128 4.24 -3.90 22.21
CA SER A 128 5.66 -3.62 22.45
C SER A 128 6.20 -2.60 21.43
N MET A 129 5.96 -2.82 20.13
CA MET A 129 6.46 -1.94 19.07
C MET A 129 5.88 -0.52 19.17
N THR A 130 4.57 -0.43 19.36
CA THR A 130 3.82 0.83 19.35
C THR A 130 4.19 1.77 20.50
N LYS A 131 4.69 1.28 21.63
CA LYS A 131 5.23 2.15 22.69
C LYS A 131 6.43 2.96 22.21
N ASN A 132 7.37 2.29 21.55
CA ASN A 132 8.56 2.93 20.99
C ASN A 132 8.20 3.87 19.83
N GLU A 133 7.25 3.46 18.97
CA GLU A 133 6.72 4.33 17.91
C GLU A 133 6.03 5.57 18.47
N ASN A 134 5.13 5.43 19.47
CA ASN A 134 4.42 6.55 20.08
C ASN A 134 5.40 7.56 20.70
N VAL A 135 6.47 7.11 21.38
CA VAL A 135 7.53 8.01 21.86
C VAL A 135 8.15 8.80 20.71
N PHE A 136 8.40 8.18 19.54
CA PHE A 136 8.87 8.93 18.38
C PHE A 136 7.83 9.95 17.87
N TYR A 137 6.58 9.55 17.64
CA TYR A 137 5.55 10.45 17.10
C TYR A 137 5.13 11.57 18.06
N GLU A 138 5.19 11.36 19.39
CA GLU A 138 4.76 12.32 20.41
C GLU A 138 5.90 13.23 20.91
N LYS A 139 7.14 12.72 21.05
CA LYS A 139 8.30 13.48 21.59
C LYS A 139 9.26 13.93 20.48
N PHE A 140 9.75 12.99 19.67
CA PHE A 140 10.90 13.24 18.80
C PHE A 140 10.53 13.88 17.45
N LEU A 141 9.45 13.44 16.81
CA LEU A 141 9.02 13.98 15.52
C LEU A 141 8.68 15.48 15.59
N PRO A 142 7.94 15.99 16.59
CA PRO A 142 7.70 17.43 16.72
C PRO A 142 8.98 18.24 16.94
N LEU A 143 9.92 17.74 17.76
CA LEU A 143 11.24 18.36 18.00
C LEU A 143 12.06 18.49 16.70
N LEU A 144 12.12 17.40 15.93
CA LEU A 144 12.88 17.38 14.69
C LEU A 144 12.27 18.30 13.63
N GLU A 145 10.94 18.36 13.54
CA GLU A 145 10.21 19.22 12.57
C GLU A 145 10.17 20.70 12.97
N SER A 146 10.09 21.03 14.27
CA SER A 146 10.31 22.40 14.73
C SER A 146 11.72 22.83 14.37
N GLY A 147 12.70 21.96 14.61
CA GLY A 147 14.10 22.24 14.43
C GLY A 147 14.74 22.98 15.60
N ASP A 148 16.04 23.22 15.48
CA ASP A 148 16.84 23.84 16.53
C ASP A 148 18.06 24.57 15.97
N MET A 149 18.61 25.48 16.79
CA MET A 149 19.87 26.16 16.49
C MET A 149 21.06 25.30 16.96
N PHE A 150 22.03 25.11 16.04
CA PHE A 150 23.31 24.45 16.29
C PHE A 150 24.47 25.33 15.83
N SER A 151 25.63 25.17 16.45
CA SER A 151 26.88 25.70 15.96
C SER A 151 27.55 24.74 14.97
N LYS A 152 28.14 25.27 13.90
CA LYS A 152 28.96 24.51 12.95
C LYS A 152 30.24 25.28 12.65
N TYR A 153 31.36 24.59 12.64
CA TYR A 153 32.68 25.19 12.37
C TYR A 153 32.99 25.03 10.87
N GLY A 154 33.47 26.10 10.25
CA GLY A 154 34.27 26.04 9.02
C GLY A 154 35.75 26.19 9.37
N MET A 155 36.63 26.18 8.36
CA MET A 155 38.09 26.23 8.56
C MET A 155 38.59 27.42 9.41
N LEU A 156 37.86 28.54 9.43
CA LEU A 156 38.29 29.78 10.10
C LEU A 156 37.20 30.48 10.94
N ARG A 157 35.95 30.01 10.92
CA ARG A 157 34.82 30.68 11.63
C ARG A 157 33.77 29.68 12.12
N LYS A 158 33.30 29.89 13.35
CA LYS A 158 32.06 29.32 13.90
C LYS A 158 30.87 30.07 13.27
N ARG A 159 29.82 29.34 12.91
CA ARG A 159 28.53 29.89 12.42
C ARG A 159 27.38 29.20 13.14
N GLN A 160 26.29 29.93 13.40
CA GLN A 160 25.04 29.29 13.75
C GLN A 160 24.36 28.76 12.49
N VAL A 161 23.70 27.61 12.62
CA VAL A 161 22.86 26.99 11.61
C VAL A 161 21.56 26.54 12.23
N TYR A 162 20.44 26.69 11.51
CA TYR A 162 19.16 26.13 11.93
C TYR A 162 18.99 24.77 11.27
N LEU A 163 18.82 23.70 12.04
CA LEU A 163 18.67 22.31 11.57
C LEU A 163 17.24 21.84 11.82
N LYS A 164 16.56 21.32 10.80
CA LYS A 164 15.23 20.70 10.94
C LYS A 164 14.97 19.55 9.98
N TYR A 165 14.12 18.63 10.38
CA TYR A 165 13.56 17.58 9.53
C TYR A 165 12.42 18.14 8.67
N VAL A 166 12.38 17.73 7.41
CA VAL A 166 11.27 17.99 6.49
C VAL A 166 10.72 16.63 6.07
N ARG A 167 9.79 16.13 6.89
CA ARG A 167 9.09 14.83 6.73
C ARG A 167 8.56 14.61 5.31
N ALA A 168 8.02 15.65 4.68
CA ALA A 168 7.50 15.62 3.31
C ALA A 168 8.56 15.36 2.22
N LYS A 169 9.85 15.50 2.53
CA LYS A 169 10.99 15.24 1.62
C LYS A 169 11.93 14.15 2.12
N ASN A 170 11.68 13.61 3.31
CA ASN A 170 12.58 12.70 4.04
C ASN A 170 14.03 13.21 4.22
N ILE A 171 14.21 14.52 4.38
CA ILE A 171 15.53 15.16 4.57
C ILE A 171 15.61 15.91 5.90
N PHE A 172 16.81 15.93 6.49
CA PHE A 172 17.22 16.98 7.41
C PHE A 172 17.84 18.11 6.60
N GLN A 173 17.30 19.32 6.70
CA GLN A 173 17.86 20.50 6.08
C GLN A 173 18.50 21.41 7.12
N TYR A 174 19.62 22.04 6.77
CA TYR A 174 20.23 23.10 7.55
C TYR A 174 20.76 24.24 6.69
N GLN A 175 20.70 25.46 7.23
CA GLN A 175 21.03 26.71 6.56
C GLN A 175 21.76 27.64 7.56
N LYS A 176 22.53 28.64 7.11
CA LYS A 176 23.09 29.64 8.06
C LYS A 176 21.92 30.33 8.75
N PHE A 177 22.01 30.51 10.07
CA PHE A 177 21.05 31.28 10.85
C PHE A 177 21.73 32.56 11.37
N ASP A 178 21.03 33.68 11.27
CA ASP A 178 21.39 34.92 11.93
C ASP A 178 20.53 35.09 13.20
N PRO A 179 21.10 34.99 14.41
CA PRO A 179 20.35 35.14 15.65
C PRO A 179 19.96 36.59 15.96
N GLU A 180 20.55 37.60 15.29
CA GLU A 180 20.22 39.02 15.54
C GLU A 180 18.94 39.41 14.79
N ASN A 181 18.83 39.00 13.51
CA ASN A 181 17.65 39.27 12.68
C ASN A 181 16.61 38.12 12.69
N GLY A 182 16.94 36.95 13.25
CA GLY A 182 16.07 35.76 13.27
C GLY A 182 15.89 35.09 11.91
N THR A 183 16.76 35.39 10.93
CA THR A 183 16.63 34.98 9.53
C THR A 183 17.54 33.80 9.18
N CYS A 184 17.17 33.08 8.11
CA CYS A 184 18.01 32.05 7.50
C CYS A 184 18.62 32.57 6.20
N GLU A 185 19.91 32.29 5.97
CA GLU A 185 20.70 32.88 4.88
C GLU A 185 21.50 31.84 4.07
N GLY A 186 21.77 32.17 2.80
CA GLY A 186 22.59 31.36 1.89
C GLY A 186 21.98 30.00 1.57
N ASP A 187 22.81 29.06 1.11
CA ASP A 187 22.31 27.77 0.63
C ASP A 187 21.68 26.91 1.73
N ILE A 188 20.51 26.34 1.42
CA ILE A 188 19.97 25.20 2.16
C ILE A 188 20.79 23.96 1.82
N LYS A 189 21.36 23.32 2.85
CA LYS A 189 22.06 22.04 2.74
C LYS A 189 21.15 20.93 3.24
N ALA A 190 21.12 19.79 2.57
CA ALA A 190 20.19 18.70 2.85
C ALA A 190 20.93 17.37 3.04
N LEU A 191 20.50 16.61 4.06
CA LEU A 191 20.95 15.27 4.39
C LEU A 191 19.73 14.35 4.28
N SER A 192 19.76 13.33 3.41
CA SER A 192 18.66 12.35 3.35
C SER A 192 18.67 11.46 4.58
N LEU A 193 17.52 11.24 5.23
CA LEU A 193 17.41 10.28 6.34
C LEU A 193 17.77 8.86 5.86
N ASP A 194 17.41 8.51 4.62
CA ASP A 194 17.77 7.22 4.01
C ASP A 194 19.28 7.10 3.70
N GLY A 195 20.02 8.22 3.81
CA GLY A 195 21.47 8.26 3.69
C GLY A 195 22.23 8.32 5.03
N ILE A 196 21.54 8.57 6.15
CA ILE A 196 22.18 8.62 7.47
C ILE A 196 22.60 7.20 7.87
N THR A 197 23.90 6.95 7.92
CA THR A 197 24.49 5.65 8.28
C THR A 197 24.71 5.54 9.78
N ASP A 198 25.15 6.61 10.43
CA ASP A 198 25.40 6.64 11.87
C ASP A 198 25.10 8.02 12.52
N VAL A 199 24.83 8.01 13.82
CA VAL A 199 24.64 9.21 14.65
C VAL A 199 25.28 8.96 16.01
N ARG A 200 26.32 9.73 16.35
CA ARG A 200 27.15 9.51 17.54
C ARG A 200 27.56 10.83 18.22
N GLU A 201 28.05 10.73 19.44
CA GLU A 201 28.72 11.84 20.12
C GLU A 201 30.09 12.13 19.46
N VAL A 202 30.60 13.36 19.64
CA VAL A 202 31.99 13.70 19.31
C VAL A 202 32.93 13.10 20.35
N ASP A 203 34.02 12.46 19.89
CA ASP A 203 35.00 11.82 20.77
C ASP A 203 35.68 12.82 21.71
N VAL A 204 35.82 12.45 23.00
CA VAL A 204 36.25 13.30 24.14
C VAL A 204 37.58 14.03 23.93
N ALA A 205 38.42 13.57 23.00
CA ALA A 205 39.68 14.21 22.62
C ALA A 205 39.54 15.50 21.78
N HIS A 206 38.31 15.89 21.39
CA HIS A 206 38.06 17.08 20.58
C HIS A 206 37.32 18.18 21.38
N ASP A 207 37.55 19.44 21.00
CA ASP A 207 36.84 20.61 21.55
C ASP A 207 35.31 20.41 21.52
N ASN A 208 34.62 20.82 22.57
CA ASN A 208 33.14 20.79 22.71
C ASN A 208 32.50 19.38 22.56
N ALA A 209 33.21 18.30 22.90
CA ALA A 209 32.68 16.93 22.85
C ALA A 209 31.37 16.73 23.67
N ASP A 210 31.23 17.49 24.75
CA ASP A 210 30.05 17.54 25.64
C ASP A 210 28.76 18.03 24.95
N VAL A 211 28.89 18.78 23.84
CA VAL A 211 27.75 19.27 23.03
C VAL A 211 27.77 18.82 21.56
N GLY A 212 28.85 18.20 21.09
CA GLY A 212 29.03 17.78 19.71
C GLY A 212 28.25 16.52 19.32
N ILE A 213 27.50 16.60 18.22
CA ILE A 213 26.86 15.49 17.50
C ILE A 213 27.61 15.27 16.18
N ILE A 214 27.92 14.02 15.83
CA ILE A 214 28.29 13.60 14.48
C ILE A 214 27.08 12.92 13.82
N VAL A 215 26.71 13.37 12.62
CA VAL A 215 25.76 12.66 11.73
C VAL A 215 26.52 12.20 10.50
N ALA A 216 26.72 10.89 10.36
CA ALA A 216 27.37 10.29 9.20
C ALA A 216 26.34 10.03 8.09
N VAL A 217 26.65 10.44 6.87
CA VAL A 217 25.81 10.32 5.67
C VAL A 217 26.64 9.66 4.58
N GLY A 218 26.55 8.32 4.51
CA GLY A 218 27.48 7.52 3.70
C GLY A 218 28.94 7.79 4.13
N PRO A 219 29.81 8.30 3.23
CA PRO A 219 31.19 8.63 3.54
C PRO A 219 31.41 10.05 4.13
N GLN A 220 30.37 10.86 4.31
CA GLN A 220 30.50 12.24 4.82
C GLN A 220 30.07 12.34 6.29
N GLU A 221 30.92 12.89 7.15
CA GLU A 221 30.55 13.24 8.53
C GLU A 221 30.12 14.71 8.64
N HIS A 222 28.96 14.95 9.24
CA HIS A 222 28.43 16.29 9.50
C HIS A 222 28.36 16.54 11.00
N ARG A 223 29.39 17.21 11.55
CA ARG A 223 29.40 17.67 12.95
C ARG A 223 28.43 18.83 13.19
N PHE A 224 27.64 18.78 14.27
CA PHE A 224 26.78 19.87 14.75
C PHE A 224 26.92 19.98 16.27
N ASP A 225 27.23 21.17 16.78
CA ASP A 225 27.39 21.40 18.22
C ASP A 225 26.10 22.00 18.78
N ALA A 226 25.51 21.32 19.75
CA ALA A 226 24.32 21.78 20.43
C ALA A 226 24.62 22.97 21.38
N THR A 227 23.57 23.61 21.89
CA THR A 227 23.72 24.66 22.91
C THR A 227 23.94 24.10 24.33
N THR A 228 23.61 22.82 24.57
CA THR A 228 23.78 22.11 25.85
C THR A 228 23.91 20.60 25.60
N GLY A 229 24.56 19.88 26.52
CA GLY A 229 24.66 18.41 26.45
C GLY A 229 23.29 17.71 26.52
N ILE A 230 22.30 18.32 27.17
CA ILE A 230 20.91 17.86 27.18
C ILE A 230 20.29 17.94 25.77
N LYS A 231 20.51 19.05 25.04
CA LYS A 231 20.07 19.17 23.64
C LYS A 231 20.81 18.18 22.73
N ARG A 232 22.13 18.00 22.93
CA ARG A 232 22.95 17.00 22.23
C ARG A 232 22.33 15.61 22.36
N GLN A 233 22.11 15.14 23.59
CA GLN A 233 21.52 13.84 23.90
C GLN A 233 20.12 13.69 23.28
N LEU A 234 19.25 14.68 23.48
CA LEU A 234 17.88 14.67 22.98
C LEU A 234 17.81 14.57 21.45
N TRP A 235 18.71 15.25 20.73
CA TRP A 235 18.79 15.18 19.27
C TRP A 235 19.44 13.89 18.77
N ILE A 236 20.42 13.31 19.48
CA ILE A 236 20.96 11.98 19.17
C ILE A 236 19.86 10.92 19.28
N GLU A 237 19.10 10.90 20.39
CA GLU A 237 17.94 10.01 20.56
C GLU A 237 16.91 10.17 19.43
N ALA A 238 16.57 11.41 19.08
CA ALA A 238 15.59 11.72 18.05
C ALA A 238 16.04 11.26 16.65
N LEU A 239 17.29 11.52 16.29
CA LEU A 239 17.88 11.13 15.00
C LEU A 239 18.01 9.61 14.87
N ILE A 240 18.42 8.91 15.94
CA ILE A 240 18.46 7.44 15.98
C ILE A 240 17.04 6.86 15.86
N GLY A 241 16.08 7.42 16.59
CA GLY A 241 14.67 7.01 16.51
C GLY A 241 14.06 7.21 15.12
N ALA A 242 14.42 8.31 14.44
CA ALA A 242 14.00 8.57 13.06
C ALA A 242 14.56 7.50 12.10
N ARG A 243 15.85 7.14 12.25
CA ARG A 243 16.50 6.10 11.44
C ARG A 243 15.87 4.73 11.66
N GLN A 244 15.71 4.31 12.91
CA GLN A 244 15.07 3.03 13.27
C GLN A 244 13.64 2.93 12.75
N LEU A 245 12.82 4.00 12.87
CA LEU A 245 11.46 4.00 12.34
C LEU A 245 11.45 3.91 10.80
N ARG A 246 12.37 4.61 10.11
CA ARG A 246 12.48 4.55 8.66
C ARG A 246 12.99 3.19 8.16
N GLU A 247 13.93 2.57 8.86
CA GLU A 247 14.39 1.19 8.63
C GLU A 247 13.23 0.19 8.71
N LEU A 248 12.35 0.32 9.71
CA LEU A 248 11.14 -0.52 9.86
C LEU A 248 10.12 -0.29 8.74
N VAL A 249 9.88 0.96 8.33
CA VAL A 249 9.01 1.29 7.19
C VAL A 249 9.57 0.68 5.89
N LEU A 250 10.86 0.87 5.62
CA LEU A 250 11.55 0.30 4.47
C LEU A 250 11.54 -1.24 4.48
N ALA A 251 11.62 -1.87 5.66
CA ALA A 251 11.52 -3.33 5.79
C ALA A 251 10.13 -3.84 5.38
N LYS A 252 9.07 -3.15 5.81
CA LYS A 252 7.68 -3.46 5.42
C LYS A 252 7.45 -3.22 3.92
N GLU A 253 7.95 -2.13 3.36
CA GLU A 253 7.88 -1.83 1.93
C GLU A 253 8.57 -2.93 1.08
N ARG A 254 9.71 -3.45 1.55
CA ARG A 254 10.37 -4.62 0.93
C ARG A 254 9.55 -5.90 1.04
N GLU A 255 8.95 -6.18 2.20
CA GLU A 255 8.11 -7.37 2.41
C GLU A 255 6.85 -7.36 1.52
N GLU A 256 6.19 -6.20 1.40
CA GLU A 256 5.03 -6.03 0.52
C GLU A 256 5.42 -6.18 -0.97
N ARG A 257 6.58 -5.65 -1.38
CA ARG A 257 7.10 -5.82 -2.74
C ARG A 257 7.48 -7.26 -3.07
N LEU A 258 8.08 -8.00 -2.13
CA LEU A 258 8.42 -9.41 -2.33
C LEU A 258 7.18 -10.27 -2.59
N LYS A 259 6.09 -10.06 -1.83
CA LYS A 259 4.82 -10.76 -2.03
C LYS A 259 4.16 -10.44 -3.37
N GLN A 260 4.30 -9.20 -3.83
CA GLN A 260 3.80 -8.80 -5.15
C GLN A 260 4.59 -9.49 -6.29
N VAL A 261 5.92 -9.53 -6.21
CA VAL A 261 6.77 -10.25 -7.17
C VAL A 261 6.51 -11.76 -7.13
N GLU A 262 6.30 -12.35 -5.96
CA GLU A 262 5.90 -13.75 -5.81
C GLU A 262 4.56 -14.03 -6.51
N LYS A 263 3.57 -13.14 -6.37
CA LYS A 263 2.28 -13.24 -7.07
C LYS A 263 2.45 -13.16 -8.59
N GLU A 264 3.22 -12.19 -9.08
CA GLU A 264 3.49 -12.00 -10.52
C GLU A 264 4.20 -13.21 -11.12
N ASN A 265 5.23 -13.75 -10.45
CA ASN A 265 5.91 -14.97 -10.87
C ASN A 265 4.95 -16.17 -10.93
N ASN A 266 4.08 -16.34 -9.93
CA ASN A 266 3.07 -17.40 -9.91
C ASN A 266 2.00 -17.26 -11.02
N GLU A 267 1.75 -16.05 -11.51
CA GLU A 267 0.87 -15.79 -12.67
C GLU A 267 1.59 -16.07 -13.99
N ILE A 268 2.87 -15.69 -14.11
CA ILE A 268 3.74 -16.00 -15.26
C ILE A 268 3.92 -17.51 -15.44
N CYS A 269 4.20 -18.27 -14.36
CA CYS A 269 4.33 -19.73 -14.45
C CYS A 269 3.06 -20.40 -15.01
N LYS A 270 1.88 -20.01 -14.50
CA LYS A 270 0.58 -20.53 -15.00
C LYS A 270 0.33 -20.16 -16.46
N LEU A 271 0.73 -18.97 -16.89
CA LEU A 271 0.61 -18.58 -18.31
C LEU A 271 1.56 -19.41 -19.20
N SER A 272 2.77 -19.70 -18.72
CA SER A 272 3.75 -20.57 -19.40
C SER A 272 3.24 -22.02 -19.53
N GLU A 273 2.75 -22.60 -18.43
CA GLU A 273 2.14 -23.94 -18.39
C GLU A 273 0.95 -24.05 -19.37
N ASN A 274 0.04 -23.05 -19.36
CA ASN A 274 -1.10 -23.03 -20.26
C ASN A 274 -0.68 -22.87 -21.73
N LEU A 275 0.37 -22.08 -22.03
CA LEU A 275 0.91 -21.95 -23.38
C LEU A 275 1.49 -23.27 -23.87
N GLN A 276 2.33 -23.94 -23.07
CA GLN A 276 2.90 -25.24 -23.41
C GLN A 276 1.80 -26.29 -23.68
N LEU A 277 0.80 -26.38 -22.80
CA LEU A 277 -0.36 -27.27 -22.97
C LEU A 277 -1.20 -26.94 -24.23
N MET A 278 -1.13 -25.73 -24.77
CA MET A 278 -1.77 -25.36 -26.04
C MET A 278 -0.88 -25.72 -27.25
N GLU A 279 0.44 -25.62 -27.13
CA GLU A 279 1.38 -26.04 -28.18
C GLU A 279 1.40 -27.57 -28.33
N GLU A 280 1.39 -28.33 -27.24
CA GLU A 280 1.26 -29.80 -27.25
C GLU A 280 -0.06 -30.26 -27.90
N ARG A 281 -1.18 -29.58 -27.61
CA ARG A 281 -2.48 -29.81 -28.27
C ARG A 281 -2.47 -29.44 -29.75
N ARG A 282 -1.72 -28.40 -30.16
CA ARG A 282 -1.51 -28.04 -31.58
C ARG A 282 -0.71 -29.12 -32.32
N LEU A 283 0.37 -29.62 -31.72
CA LEU A 283 1.24 -30.64 -32.29
C LEU A 283 0.52 -31.99 -32.45
N THR A 284 -0.13 -32.48 -31.40
CA THR A 284 -0.90 -33.75 -31.44
C THR A 284 -2.02 -33.72 -32.48
N PHE A 285 -2.80 -32.63 -32.57
CA PHE A 285 -3.81 -32.47 -33.61
C PHE A 285 -3.22 -32.43 -35.04
N GLN A 286 -2.04 -31.81 -35.21
CA GLN A 286 -1.31 -31.82 -36.48
C GLN A 286 -0.82 -33.21 -36.85
N GLU A 287 -0.32 -33.99 -35.90
CA GLU A 287 0.08 -35.38 -36.09
C GLU A 287 -1.10 -36.28 -36.46
N ASP A 288 -2.19 -36.28 -35.70
CA ASP A 288 -3.36 -37.14 -35.99
C ASP A 288 -3.97 -36.84 -37.36
N ARG A 289 -3.99 -35.56 -37.76
CA ARG A 289 -4.38 -35.15 -39.11
C ARG A 289 -3.44 -35.70 -40.19
N MET A 290 -2.14 -35.84 -39.90
CA MET A 290 -1.16 -36.48 -40.80
C MET A 290 -1.29 -38.01 -40.81
N ARG A 291 -1.47 -38.65 -39.65
CA ARG A 291 -1.72 -40.10 -39.50
C ARG A 291 -2.99 -40.51 -40.25
N HIS A 292 -4.09 -39.79 -40.10
CA HIS A 292 -5.36 -40.05 -40.79
C HIS A 292 -5.23 -39.87 -42.32
N ARG A 293 -4.49 -38.83 -42.78
CA ARG A 293 -4.17 -38.66 -44.20
C ARG A 293 -3.29 -39.80 -44.74
N ALA A 294 -2.35 -40.32 -43.94
CA ALA A 294 -1.53 -41.47 -44.31
C ALA A 294 -2.38 -42.75 -44.43
N ALA A 295 -3.16 -43.08 -43.40
CA ALA A 295 -4.07 -44.24 -43.42
C ALA A 295 -5.05 -44.21 -44.60
N LYS A 296 -5.60 -43.04 -44.93
CA LYS A 296 -6.50 -42.89 -46.10
C LYS A 296 -5.77 -43.10 -47.44
N ARG A 297 -4.49 -42.71 -47.56
CA ARG A 297 -3.66 -43.04 -48.74
C ARG A 297 -3.40 -44.56 -48.83
N GLU A 298 -3.13 -45.22 -47.70
CA GLU A 298 -2.90 -46.66 -47.68
C GLU A 298 -4.15 -47.47 -48.02
N GLN A 299 -5.32 -47.07 -47.51
CA GLN A 299 -6.62 -47.63 -47.90
C GLN A 299 -6.89 -47.48 -49.41
N LEU A 300 -6.56 -46.32 -49.99
CA LEU A 300 -6.72 -46.09 -51.44
C LEU A 300 -5.73 -46.93 -52.26
N ARG A 301 -4.46 -47.07 -51.82
CA ARG A 301 -3.48 -47.97 -52.45
C ARG A 301 -3.98 -49.40 -52.47
N ALA A 302 -4.41 -49.91 -51.32
CA ALA A 302 -4.95 -51.27 -51.18
C ALA A 302 -6.19 -51.50 -52.05
N LYS A 303 -7.14 -50.54 -52.07
CA LYS A 303 -8.37 -50.63 -52.89
C LYS A 303 -8.10 -50.71 -54.39
N TYR A 304 -7.04 -50.06 -54.88
CA TYR A 304 -6.71 -50.01 -56.31
C TYR A 304 -5.48 -50.85 -56.69
N HIS A 305 -5.04 -51.75 -55.81
CA HIS A 305 -3.86 -52.62 -55.97
C HIS A 305 -2.58 -51.88 -56.42
N LEU A 306 -2.44 -50.61 -56.02
CA LEU A 306 -1.25 -49.82 -56.29
C LEU A 306 -0.11 -50.30 -55.40
N ALA A 307 1.05 -50.58 -55.99
CA ALA A 307 2.26 -50.89 -55.23
C ALA A 307 2.52 -49.78 -54.19
N SER A 308 2.76 -50.16 -52.93
CA SER A 308 3.12 -49.15 -51.92
C SER A 308 4.50 -48.60 -52.27
N ALA A 309 4.63 -47.27 -52.20
CA ALA A 309 5.90 -46.62 -52.49
C ALA A 309 6.87 -46.91 -51.35
N VAL A 310 7.75 -47.89 -51.57
CA VAL A 310 8.99 -48.05 -50.80
C VAL A 310 9.78 -46.74 -50.92
N ALA A 311 10.28 -46.26 -49.79
CA ALA A 311 10.98 -44.98 -49.68
C ALA A 311 12.43 -45.06 -50.18
#